data_AF-N4U0S9-F1
#
_entry.id   AF-N4U0S9-F1
#
_cell.length_a   1.000
_cell.length_b   1.000
_cell.length_c   1.000
_cell.angle_alpha   90.00
_cell.angle_beta   90.00
_cell.angle_gamma   90.00
#
_symmetry.space_group_name_H-M   'P 1'
#
loop_
_entity.id
_entity.type
_entity.pdbx_description
1 polymer ?
#
loop_
_entity_poly.entity_id
_entity_poly.type
_entity_poly.pdbx_seq_one_letter_code
_entity_poly.pdbx_strand_id
1 'polypeptide(L)'
;MELLGNRSAELPRDEVYGIMAASGVEISTSTSETNKGAWSKWFEQAVSCGHLRWLLMPVATPAPLTHRGKPSCILPDFDIRHKLSSSSGLDTVKPLGLVRMEEGTVIVDGRWLGVCTVKKHLGTVHEPVPNEIHRDITLILFSQGKSRRARKVASAFGGGRYDSRQISVIATILQRNFRKAVRAVKLKRERDFRLRLRNAIEHTIWGDFMEFQMGQMPGMNEGTAYLAELRRGSILVEVPIVLPTAQAIPSTELGIIDLGARTIDKRCVFMIVAGANADGDMRGSVLHRVAVTLPVTGDYENHIAKLPLREFAIGGEVCEICQQKRVI
;
A
#
# COMPACT_ATOMS: atom_id res chain seq x y z
N MET A 1 -11.38 12.90 -4.68
CA MET A 1 -11.18 14.35 -4.95
C MET A 1 -10.37 14.91 -3.79
N GLU A 2 -9.20 15.49 -4.04
CA GLU A 2 -8.25 15.95 -3.02
C GLU A 2 -8.26 17.48 -2.96
N LEU A 3 -8.20 18.05 -1.75
CA LEU A 3 -7.66 19.39 -1.57
C LEU A 3 -6.15 19.25 -1.36
N LEU A 4 -5.38 19.84 -2.27
CA LEU A 4 -3.92 19.92 -2.18
C LEU A 4 -3.55 20.53 -0.82
N GLY A 5 -2.72 19.82 -0.04
CA GLY A 5 -2.29 20.20 1.33
C GLY A 5 -1.39 21.46 1.41
N ASN A 6 -1.51 22.36 0.45
CA ASN A 6 -0.74 23.59 0.33
C ASN A 6 -1.57 24.82 0.73
N ARG A 7 -2.75 24.65 1.33
CA ARG A 7 -3.62 25.76 1.76
C ARG A 7 -3.52 25.91 3.27
N SER A 8 -2.94 27.02 3.73
CA SER A 8 -3.12 27.47 5.11
C SER A 8 -4.58 27.84 5.30
N ALA A 9 -5.32 27.06 6.08
CA ALA A 9 -6.69 27.38 6.42
C ALA A 9 -6.73 28.16 7.74
N GLU A 10 -7.52 29.23 7.82
CA GLU A 10 -7.59 30.12 8.98
C GLU A 10 -8.17 29.41 10.21
N LEU A 11 -9.04 28.42 10.02
CA LEU A 11 -9.47 27.51 11.07
C LEU A 11 -8.91 26.09 10.81
N PRO A 12 -8.40 25.39 11.84
CA PRO A 12 -7.77 24.08 11.68
C PRO A 12 -8.62 23.02 10.94
N ARG A 13 -9.95 23.16 10.95
CA ARG A 13 -10.96 22.19 10.45
C ARG A 13 -11.40 22.43 9.02
N ASP A 14 -11.08 23.59 8.47
CA ASP A 14 -11.55 24.02 7.14
C ASP A 14 -11.01 23.11 6.03
N GLU A 15 -9.88 22.45 6.24
CA GLU A 15 -9.38 21.43 5.31
C GLU A 15 -10.29 20.20 5.24
N VAL A 16 -10.87 19.77 6.37
CA VAL A 16 -11.84 18.65 6.39
C VAL A 16 -13.16 19.10 5.77
N TYR A 17 -13.61 20.31 6.09
CA TYR A 17 -14.86 20.87 5.54
C TYR A 17 -14.74 21.20 4.05
N GLY A 18 -13.56 21.57 3.58
CA GLY A 18 -13.27 21.66 2.16
C GLY A 18 -13.28 20.29 1.46
N ILE A 19 -12.80 19.23 2.14
CA ILE A 19 -12.93 17.85 1.63
C ILE A 19 -14.41 17.43 1.59
N MET A 20 -15.23 17.81 2.58
CA MET A 20 -16.70 17.60 2.55
C MET A 20 -17.31 18.22 1.30
N ALA A 21 -17.03 19.51 1.06
CA ALA A 21 -17.55 20.25 -0.09
C ALA A 21 -17.13 19.62 -1.43
N ALA A 22 -15.91 19.09 -1.53
CA ALA A 22 -15.41 18.44 -2.74
C ALA A 22 -15.88 16.99 -2.94
N SER A 23 -16.26 16.29 -1.87
CA SER A 23 -16.67 14.88 -1.92
C SER A 23 -18.19 14.67 -1.94
N GLY A 24 -18.98 15.69 -1.59
CA GLY A 24 -20.43 15.55 -1.39
C GLY A 24 -20.78 14.78 -0.12
N VAL A 25 -19.81 14.55 0.77
CA VAL A 25 -19.97 13.84 2.03
C VAL A 25 -20.11 14.86 3.14
N GLU A 26 -21.31 14.97 3.70
CA GLU A 26 -21.63 15.95 4.75
C GLU A 26 -21.53 15.35 6.16
N ILE A 27 -20.85 16.04 7.07
CA ILE A 27 -20.86 15.73 8.51
C ILE A 27 -21.37 16.92 9.29
N SER A 28 -21.96 16.67 10.46
CA SER A 28 -22.34 17.73 11.40
C SER A 28 -21.10 18.46 11.91
N THR A 29 -21.02 19.77 11.65
CA THR A 29 -19.91 20.61 12.10
C THR A 29 -20.03 20.92 13.60
N SER A 30 -18.90 20.96 14.31
CA SER A 30 -18.83 21.48 15.68
C SER A 30 -17.74 22.55 15.78
N THR A 31 -17.91 23.53 16.68
CA THR A 31 -16.93 24.58 16.98
C THR A 31 -15.90 24.17 18.04
N SER A 32 -16.04 22.99 18.68
CA SER A 32 -15.11 22.50 19.72
C SER A 32 -14.29 21.24 19.35
N GLU A 33 -14.58 20.58 18.22
CA GLU A 33 -13.85 19.39 17.76
C GLU A 33 -12.41 19.62 17.23
N THR A 34 -11.54 18.62 17.36
CA THR A 34 -10.17 18.67 16.80
C THR A 34 -10.17 18.25 15.32
N ASN A 35 -9.09 18.55 14.60
CA ASN A 35 -8.90 18.07 13.21
C ASN A 35 -9.02 16.55 13.10
N LYS A 36 -8.42 15.82 14.04
CA LYS A 36 -8.47 14.35 14.10
C LYS A 36 -9.89 13.84 14.40
N GLY A 37 -10.66 14.60 15.18
CA GLY A 37 -12.08 14.33 15.42
C GLY A 37 -12.94 14.53 14.17
N ALA A 38 -12.80 15.68 13.50
CA ALA A 38 -13.49 15.97 12.24
C ALA A 38 -13.11 14.95 11.14
N TRP A 39 -11.83 14.59 11.06
CA TRP A 39 -11.32 13.57 10.14
C TRP A 39 -11.93 12.19 10.38
N SER A 40 -12.05 11.78 11.65
CA SER A 40 -12.71 10.52 12.01
C SER A 40 -14.17 10.51 11.55
N LYS A 41 -14.94 11.56 11.88
CA LYS A 41 -16.35 11.67 11.45
C LYS A 41 -16.49 11.64 9.93
N TRP A 42 -15.67 12.42 9.25
CA TRP A 42 -15.70 12.48 7.79
C TRP A 42 -15.39 11.13 7.16
N PHE A 43 -14.39 10.41 7.67
CA PHE A 43 -14.05 9.07 7.19
C PHE A 43 -15.22 8.10 7.34
N GLU A 44 -15.91 8.10 8.48
CA GLU A 44 -17.07 7.21 8.70
C GLU A 44 -18.21 7.49 7.74
N GLN A 45 -18.53 8.77 7.56
CA GLN A 45 -19.56 9.17 6.62
C GLN A 45 -19.14 8.84 5.18
N ALA A 46 -17.88 9.07 4.83
CA ALA A 46 -17.35 8.77 3.51
C ALA A 46 -17.46 7.26 3.21
N VAL A 47 -17.07 6.40 4.15
CA VAL A 47 -17.24 4.94 4.03
C VAL A 47 -18.71 4.57 3.90
N SER A 48 -19.59 5.16 4.71
CA SER A 48 -21.05 4.90 4.65
C SER A 48 -21.68 5.35 3.33
N CYS A 49 -21.11 6.36 2.67
CA CYS A 49 -21.46 6.77 1.30
C CYS A 49 -20.77 5.92 0.21
N GLY A 50 -20.04 4.86 0.58
CA GLY A 50 -19.35 3.96 -0.36
C GLY A 50 -17.96 4.43 -0.80
N HIS A 51 -17.38 5.47 -0.18
CA HIS A 51 -16.05 5.96 -0.53
C HIS A 51 -14.94 5.20 0.23
N LEU A 52 -14.52 4.07 -0.32
CA LEU A 52 -13.51 3.18 0.30
C LEU A 52 -12.05 3.60 0.10
N ARG A 53 -11.78 4.64 -0.69
CA ARG A 53 -10.41 5.04 -1.07
C ARG A 53 -9.50 5.24 0.15
N TRP A 54 -9.98 5.92 1.18
CA TRP A 54 -9.17 6.22 2.37
C TRP A 54 -8.85 4.99 3.22
N LEU A 55 -9.74 3.98 3.21
CA LEU A 55 -9.50 2.68 3.81
C LEU A 55 -8.38 1.91 3.10
N LEU A 56 -7.97 2.32 1.89
CA LEU A 56 -6.94 1.65 1.10
C LEU A 56 -5.64 2.48 0.96
N MET A 57 -5.51 3.58 1.69
CA MET A 57 -4.27 4.36 1.72
C MET A 57 -3.16 3.63 2.47
N PRO A 58 -1.91 3.58 1.99
CA PRO A 58 -0.82 2.90 2.69
C PRO A 58 -0.77 3.22 4.19
N VAL A 59 -0.71 2.17 5.02
CA VAL A 59 -0.48 2.31 6.47
C VAL A 59 1.03 2.46 6.61
N ALA A 60 1.51 3.69 6.54
CA ALA A 60 2.93 3.98 6.50
C ALA A 60 3.25 5.09 7.51
N THR A 61 2.78 4.92 8.74
CA THR A 61 3.02 5.89 9.82
C THR A 61 3.70 5.19 10.99
N PRO A 62 4.82 5.72 11.52
CA PRO A 62 5.41 5.19 12.75
C PRO A 62 4.51 5.46 13.97
N ALA A 63 3.67 6.51 13.91
CA ALA A 63 2.70 6.81 14.95
C ALA A 63 1.52 5.81 14.91
N PRO A 64 1.01 5.38 16.07
CA PRO A 64 -0.21 4.59 16.14
C PRO A 64 -1.38 5.34 15.50
N LEU A 65 -2.04 4.71 14.53
CA LEU A 65 -3.25 5.26 13.96
C LEU A 65 -4.35 5.30 15.02
N THR A 66 -5.14 6.37 14.99
CA THR A 66 -6.28 6.53 15.91
C THR A 66 -7.54 6.84 15.13
N HIS A 67 -8.66 6.34 15.65
CA HIS A 67 -10.00 6.60 15.17
C HIS A 67 -10.90 6.85 16.39
N ARG A 68 -11.63 7.96 16.42
CA ARG A 68 -12.42 8.39 17.60
C ARG A 68 -11.58 8.45 18.90
N GLY A 69 -10.30 8.79 18.78
CA GLY A 69 -9.36 8.86 19.92
C GLY A 69 -8.90 7.49 20.45
N LYS A 70 -9.28 6.39 19.81
CA LYS A 70 -8.87 5.01 20.16
C LYS A 70 -7.90 4.45 19.11
N PRO A 71 -7.01 3.50 19.48
CA PRO A 71 -6.15 2.82 18.51
C PRO A 71 -6.95 2.17 17.37
N SER A 72 -6.47 2.31 16.14
CA SER A 72 -7.16 1.83 14.94
C SER A 72 -6.18 1.35 13.87
N CYS A 73 -6.66 0.66 12.84
CA CYS A 73 -5.89 0.26 11.66
C CYS A 73 -6.51 0.73 10.34
N ILE A 74 -7.67 1.40 10.39
CA ILE A 74 -8.48 1.72 9.19
C ILE A 74 -8.40 3.17 8.76
N LEU A 75 -8.04 4.09 9.67
CA LEU A 75 -8.00 5.52 9.41
C LEU A 75 -6.54 6.00 9.28
N PRO A 76 -6.09 6.47 8.11
CA PRO A 76 -4.79 7.11 7.96
C PRO A 76 -4.67 8.36 8.84
N ASP A 77 -3.45 8.67 9.30
CA ASP A 77 -3.22 9.87 10.10
C ASP A 77 -3.54 11.14 9.30
N PHE A 78 -4.25 12.07 9.94
CA PHE A 78 -4.62 13.34 9.36
C PHE A 78 -3.40 14.11 8.88
N ASP A 79 -2.31 14.11 9.66
CA ASP A 79 -1.16 14.99 9.45
C ASP A 79 -0.38 14.66 8.17
N ILE A 80 -0.38 13.39 7.74
CA ILE A 80 0.33 12.96 6.53
C ILE A 80 -0.61 12.50 5.40
N ARG A 81 -1.93 12.65 5.57
CA ARG A 81 -2.94 12.15 4.64
C ARG A 81 -2.69 12.59 3.20
N HIS A 82 -2.24 13.83 2.99
CA HIS A 82 -1.96 14.39 1.67
C HIS A 82 -0.80 13.66 0.96
N LYS A 83 0.25 13.25 1.71
CA LYS A 83 1.36 12.47 1.18
C LYS A 83 0.93 11.05 0.82
N LEU A 84 0.17 10.40 1.70
CA LEU A 84 -0.36 9.05 1.44
C LEU A 84 -1.29 9.06 0.22
N SER A 85 -2.10 10.11 0.11
CA SER A 85 -3.05 10.30 -0.98
C SER A 85 -2.34 10.45 -2.33
N SER A 86 -1.37 11.38 -2.42
CA SER A 86 -0.60 11.63 -3.65
C SER A 86 0.28 10.46 -4.07
N SER A 87 0.77 9.68 -3.10
CA SER A 87 1.64 8.53 -3.34
C SER A 87 0.91 7.21 -3.63
N SER A 88 -0.39 7.14 -3.35
CA SER A 88 -1.17 5.89 -3.50
C SER A 88 -1.40 5.45 -4.94
N GLY A 89 -1.41 6.38 -5.90
CA GLY A 89 -1.81 6.11 -7.29
C GLY A 89 -3.28 5.65 -7.44
N LEU A 90 -4.07 5.71 -6.37
CA LEU A 90 -5.48 5.31 -6.35
C LEU A 90 -6.36 6.44 -6.86
N ASP A 91 -7.21 6.11 -7.84
CA ASP A 91 -8.28 6.99 -8.32
C ASP A 91 -9.54 6.82 -7.44
N THR A 92 -10.66 6.38 -8.01
CA THR A 92 -11.90 6.12 -7.31
C THR A 92 -12.04 4.63 -7.01
N VAL A 93 -12.32 4.29 -5.76
CA VAL A 93 -12.61 2.91 -5.34
C VAL A 93 -14.12 2.76 -5.28
N LYS A 94 -14.68 2.02 -6.24
CA LYS A 94 -16.10 1.64 -6.22
C LYS A 94 -16.26 0.36 -5.41
N PRO A 95 -17.14 0.33 -4.40
CA PRO A 95 -17.43 -0.89 -3.66
C PRO A 95 -17.90 -2.01 -4.57
N LEU A 96 -17.56 -3.25 -4.21
CA LEU A 96 -18.05 -4.44 -4.92
C LEU A 96 -19.48 -4.82 -4.50
N GLY A 97 -19.93 -4.37 -3.33
CA GLY A 97 -21.24 -4.66 -2.77
C GLY A 97 -21.57 -3.69 -1.63
N LEU A 98 -22.21 -4.19 -0.57
CA LEU A 98 -22.62 -3.39 0.58
C LEU A 98 -21.43 -2.83 1.35
N VAL A 99 -21.55 -1.58 1.80
CA VAL A 99 -20.60 -0.92 2.69
C VAL A 99 -21.37 -0.19 3.79
N ARG A 100 -20.93 -0.36 5.04
CA ARG A 100 -21.45 0.39 6.18
C ARG A 100 -20.41 0.53 7.28
N MET A 101 -20.65 1.47 8.20
CA MET A 101 -19.89 1.63 9.42
C MET A 101 -20.72 1.19 10.63
N GLU A 102 -20.16 0.34 11.48
CA GLU A 102 -20.77 -0.11 12.74
C GLU A 102 -19.76 0.04 13.87
N GLU A 103 -20.04 0.91 14.84
CA GLU A 103 -19.19 1.13 16.03
C GLU A 103 -17.69 1.38 15.70
N GLY A 104 -17.45 2.11 14.62
CA GLY A 104 -16.10 2.42 14.14
C GLY A 104 -15.41 1.28 13.37
N THR A 105 -16.11 0.17 13.13
CA THR A 105 -15.70 -0.95 12.27
C THR A 105 -16.26 -0.77 10.86
N VAL A 106 -15.46 -1.03 9.84
CA VAL A 106 -15.91 -1.05 8.45
C VAL A 106 -16.49 -2.42 8.15
N ILE A 107 -17.76 -2.49 7.77
CA ILE A 107 -18.36 -3.70 7.21
C ILE A 107 -18.47 -3.53 5.70
N VAL A 108 -17.84 -4.44 4.94
CA VAL A 108 -17.71 -4.31 3.49
C VAL A 108 -17.75 -5.65 2.77
N ASP A 109 -18.47 -5.70 1.65
CA ASP A 109 -18.38 -6.82 0.72
C ASP A 109 -17.09 -6.78 -0.09
N GLY A 110 -16.35 -7.89 -0.05
CA GLY A 110 -15.09 -8.07 -0.78
C GLY A 110 -14.93 -9.49 -1.31
N ARG A 111 -13.80 -9.76 -1.95
CA ARG A 111 -13.42 -11.11 -2.38
C ARG A 111 -12.18 -11.58 -1.65
N TRP A 112 -12.28 -12.74 -1.02
CA TRP A 112 -11.11 -13.42 -0.47
C TRP A 112 -10.22 -13.96 -1.60
N LEU A 113 -9.00 -13.44 -1.70
CA LEU A 113 -8.05 -13.87 -2.71
C LEU A 113 -7.24 -15.08 -2.28
N GLY A 114 -6.96 -15.22 -0.99
CA GLY A 114 -6.19 -16.32 -0.44
C GLY A 114 -5.27 -15.88 0.71
N VAL A 115 -4.32 -16.74 1.02
CA VAL A 115 -3.37 -16.56 2.12
C VAL A 115 -2.16 -15.77 1.66
N CYS A 116 -1.67 -14.90 2.53
CA CYS A 116 -0.48 -14.10 2.37
C CYS A 116 0.58 -14.53 3.40
N THR A 117 1.84 -14.62 2.96
CA THR A 117 2.98 -14.77 3.87
C THR A 117 4.04 -13.73 3.54
N VAL A 118 4.44 -12.95 4.54
CA VAL A 118 5.56 -12.01 4.39
C VAL A 118 6.86 -12.83 4.39
N LYS A 119 7.56 -12.87 3.25
CA LYS A 119 8.76 -13.73 3.10
C LYS A 119 10.06 -12.98 3.35
N LYS A 120 10.17 -11.73 2.85
CA LYS A 120 11.47 -11.05 2.79
C LYS A 120 11.37 -9.56 3.03
N HIS A 121 12.22 -9.07 3.93
CA HIS A 121 12.52 -7.66 4.11
C HIS A 121 13.35 -7.12 2.93
N LEU A 122 12.85 -6.05 2.30
CA LEU A 122 13.56 -5.33 1.23
C LEU A 122 14.28 -4.08 1.76
N GLY A 123 13.63 -3.33 2.65
CA GLY A 123 14.12 -2.07 3.21
C GLY A 123 13.28 -0.87 2.77
N THR A 124 13.73 0.33 3.11
CA THR A 124 13.12 1.59 2.67
C THR A 124 13.62 1.96 1.27
N VAL A 125 12.92 2.87 0.60
CA VAL A 125 13.43 3.49 -0.62
C VAL A 125 14.71 4.28 -0.33
N HIS A 126 15.60 4.35 -1.31
CA HIS A 126 16.83 5.13 -1.19
C HIS A 126 16.57 6.57 -1.64
N GLU A 127 16.66 7.50 -0.69
CA GLU A 127 16.47 8.93 -0.90
C GLU A 127 17.76 9.69 -0.58
N PRO A 128 18.61 10.00 -1.59
CA PRO A 128 19.82 10.80 -1.37
C PRO A 128 19.52 12.23 -0.91
N VAL A 129 18.33 12.75 -1.23
CA VAL A 129 17.80 14.05 -0.80
C VAL A 129 16.34 13.83 -0.40
N PRO A 130 15.82 14.55 0.63
CA PRO A 130 14.43 14.38 1.06
C PRO A 130 13.43 14.49 -0.11
N ASN A 131 12.54 13.50 -0.21
CA ASN A 131 11.51 13.37 -1.26
C ASN A 131 12.03 13.09 -2.68
N GLU A 132 13.33 12.82 -2.87
CA GLU A 132 13.91 12.45 -4.16
C GLU A 132 14.28 10.96 -4.18
N ILE A 133 13.38 10.11 -4.69
CA ILE A 133 13.60 8.66 -4.75
C ILE A 133 14.60 8.30 -5.85
N HIS A 134 15.73 7.71 -5.48
CA HIS A 134 16.65 7.10 -6.45
C HIS A 134 16.23 5.65 -6.75
N ARG A 135 15.35 5.49 -7.72
CA ARG A 135 14.69 4.22 -8.07
C ARG A 135 15.66 3.12 -8.49
N ASP A 136 16.65 3.44 -9.35
CA ASP A 136 17.65 2.46 -9.79
C ASP A 136 18.41 1.86 -8.61
N ILE A 137 18.99 2.72 -7.77
CA ILE A 137 19.76 2.30 -6.60
C ILE A 137 18.86 1.50 -5.65
N THR A 138 17.64 1.96 -5.40
CA THR A 138 16.69 1.26 -4.51
C THR A 138 16.47 -0.19 -4.94
N LEU A 139 16.07 -0.42 -6.19
CA LEU A 139 15.77 -1.77 -6.69
C LEU A 139 17.03 -2.64 -6.76
N ILE A 140 18.18 -2.03 -7.09
CA ILE A 140 19.48 -2.72 -7.07
C ILE A 140 19.81 -3.17 -5.64
N LEU A 141 19.66 -2.30 -4.64
CA LEU A 141 19.93 -2.64 -3.24
C LEU A 141 18.95 -3.70 -2.73
N PHE A 142 17.68 -3.62 -3.11
CA PHE A 142 16.68 -4.65 -2.83
C PHE A 142 17.07 -6.01 -3.39
N SER A 143 17.82 -6.09 -4.49
CA SER A 143 18.31 -7.35 -5.04
C SER A 143 19.46 -7.97 -4.24
N GLN A 144 20.19 -7.16 -3.45
CA GLN A 144 21.42 -7.54 -2.74
C GLN A 144 22.48 -8.24 -3.62
N GLY A 145 22.47 -8.03 -4.93
CA GLY A 145 23.40 -8.67 -5.86
C GLY A 145 23.24 -10.18 -6.03
N LYS A 146 22.14 -10.78 -5.53
CA LYS A 146 21.88 -12.23 -5.62
C LYS A 146 20.91 -12.52 -6.77
N SER A 147 21.27 -13.42 -7.70
CA SER A 147 20.46 -13.71 -8.90
C SER A 147 19.02 -14.09 -8.58
N ARG A 148 18.80 -15.01 -7.64
CA ARG A 148 17.45 -15.44 -7.23
C ARG A 148 16.64 -14.27 -6.65
N ARG A 149 17.28 -13.38 -5.88
CA ARG A 149 16.62 -12.21 -5.28
C ARG A 149 16.32 -11.14 -6.32
N ALA A 150 17.24 -10.90 -7.26
CA ALA A 150 17.03 -10.01 -8.38
C ALA A 150 15.83 -10.43 -9.25
N ARG A 151 15.67 -11.73 -9.54
CA ARG A 151 14.48 -12.23 -10.26
C ARG A 151 13.18 -12.00 -9.49
N LYS A 152 13.17 -12.24 -8.17
CA LYS A 152 12.00 -11.97 -7.32
C LYS A 152 11.64 -10.49 -7.31
N VAL A 153 12.62 -9.61 -7.12
CA VAL A 153 12.42 -8.15 -7.18
C VAL A 153 11.91 -7.73 -8.55
N ALA A 154 12.52 -8.19 -9.64
CA ALA A 154 12.07 -7.89 -11.00
C ALA A 154 10.63 -8.35 -11.24
N SER A 155 10.27 -9.56 -10.79
CA SER A 155 8.92 -10.10 -10.95
C SER A 155 7.88 -9.31 -10.14
N ALA A 156 8.16 -9.08 -8.86
CA ALA A 156 7.25 -8.42 -7.94
C ALA A 156 7.02 -6.95 -8.32
N PHE A 157 8.10 -6.21 -8.61
CA PHE A 157 8.02 -4.82 -9.06
C PHE A 157 7.67 -4.70 -10.53
N GLY A 158 7.74 -5.78 -11.30
CA GLY A 158 7.19 -5.85 -12.66
C GLY A 158 5.68 -5.96 -12.68
N GLY A 159 5.07 -6.35 -11.55
CA GLY A 159 3.63 -6.40 -11.36
C GLY A 159 2.89 -7.41 -12.24
N GLY A 160 3.58 -8.19 -13.07
CA GLY A 160 2.99 -9.06 -14.11
C GLY A 160 3.13 -8.52 -15.54
N ARG A 161 3.58 -7.28 -15.73
CA ARG A 161 3.69 -6.61 -17.04
C ARG A 161 4.75 -7.24 -17.96
N TYR A 162 5.76 -7.88 -17.37
CA TYR A 162 6.95 -8.34 -18.08
C TYR A 162 6.99 -9.85 -18.18
N ASP A 163 7.31 -10.35 -19.37
CA ASP A 163 7.49 -11.78 -19.59
C ASP A 163 8.76 -12.33 -18.92
N SER A 164 8.91 -13.66 -18.91
CA SER A 164 10.06 -14.33 -18.29
C SER A 164 11.44 -13.90 -18.83
N ARG A 165 11.52 -13.49 -20.11
CA ARG A 165 12.76 -13.04 -20.75
C ARG A 165 13.09 -11.62 -20.28
N GLN A 166 12.12 -10.72 -20.31
CA GLN A 166 12.25 -9.36 -19.80
C GLN A 166 12.59 -9.35 -18.31
N ILE A 167 11.91 -10.16 -17.49
CA ILE A 167 12.24 -10.35 -16.06
C ILE A 167 13.69 -10.83 -15.88
N SER A 168 14.16 -11.75 -16.72
CA SER A 168 15.54 -12.22 -16.66
C SER A 168 16.54 -11.11 -17.00
N VAL A 169 16.23 -10.27 -18.00
CA VAL A 169 17.06 -9.10 -18.36
C VAL A 169 17.11 -8.10 -17.20
N ILE A 170 15.97 -7.71 -16.63
CA ILE A 170 15.88 -6.79 -15.49
C ILE A 170 16.69 -7.35 -14.32
N ALA A 171 16.51 -8.63 -13.98
CA ALA A 171 17.25 -9.28 -12.90
C ALA A 171 18.77 -9.26 -13.12
N THR A 172 19.23 -9.46 -14.36
CA THR A 172 20.65 -9.36 -14.71
C THR A 172 21.17 -7.93 -14.52
N ILE A 173 20.41 -6.92 -14.92
CA ILE A 173 20.77 -5.51 -14.71
C ILE A 173 20.90 -5.19 -13.22
N LEU A 174 19.91 -5.59 -12.41
CA LEU A 174 19.91 -5.40 -10.95
C LEU A 174 21.15 -6.02 -10.30
N GLN A 175 21.40 -7.30 -10.61
CA GLN A 175 22.53 -8.02 -10.04
C GLN A 175 23.88 -7.40 -10.43
N ARG A 176 24.06 -7.12 -11.72
CA ARG A 176 25.33 -6.64 -12.29
C ARG A 176 25.75 -5.29 -11.71
N ASN A 177 24.79 -4.45 -11.39
CA ASN A 177 25.04 -3.09 -10.90
C ASN A 177 25.15 -2.98 -9.37
N PHE A 178 24.96 -4.07 -8.61
CA PHE A 178 24.95 -4.05 -7.15
C PHE A 178 26.19 -3.45 -6.51
N ARG A 179 27.39 -3.93 -6.85
CA ARG A 179 28.64 -3.41 -6.27
C ARG A 179 28.85 -1.92 -6.58
N LYS A 180 28.43 -1.48 -7.77
CA LYS A 180 28.52 -0.08 -8.19
C LYS A 180 27.57 0.80 -7.38
N ALA A 181 26.33 0.36 -7.18
CA ALA A 181 25.34 1.09 -6.38
C ALA A 181 25.79 1.20 -4.92
N VAL A 182 26.24 0.09 -4.30
CA VAL A 182 26.78 0.11 -2.93
C VAL A 182 27.94 1.09 -2.79
N ARG A 183 28.85 1.14 -3.77
CA ARG A 183 29.96 2.09 -3.76
C ARG A 183 29.48 3.53 -3.90
N ALA A 184 28.52 3.80 -4.78
CA ALA A 184 27.96 5.14 -4.97
C ALA A 184 27.34 5.67 -3.67
N VAL A 185 26.54 4.84 -2.98
CA VAL A 185 25.94 5.20 -1.68
C VAL A 185 27.02 5.44 -0.61
N LYS A 186 28.00 4.53 -0.49
CA LYS A 186 29.09 4.69 0.50
C LYS A 186 29.91 5.96 0.30
N LEU A 187 30.10 6.37 -0.96
CA LEU A 187 30.88 7.56 -1.31
C LEU A 187 30.03 8.82 -1.46
N LYS A 188 28.72 8.77 -1.20
CA LYS A 188 27.79 9.88 -1.43
C LYS A 188 27.84 10.44 -2.87
N ARG A 189 27.95 9.54 -3.85
CA ARG A 189 28.04 9.84 -5.30
C ARG A 189 26.83 9.31 -6.07
N GLU A 190 25.66 9.34 -5.46
CA GLU A 190 24.43 8.78 -6.02
C GLU A 190 23.96 9.57 -7.23
N ARG A 191 24.14 10.90 -7.26
CA ARG A 191 23.81 11.75 -8.42
C ARG A 191 24.62 11.39 -9.69
N ASP A 192 25.84 10.91 -9.50
CA ASP A 192 26.73 10.47 -10.58
C ASP A 192 26.48 9.01 -10.98
N PHE A 193 25.56 8.31 -10.30
CA PHE A 193 25.31 6.91 -10.56
C PHE A 193 24.74 6.74 -11.98
N ARG A 194 25.37 5.86 -12.76
CA ARG A 194 24.92 5.47 -14.09
C ARG A 194 24.92 3.96 -14.18
N LEU A 195 23.84 3.39 -14.69
CA LEU A 195 23.78 1.94 -14.89
C LEU A 195 24.76 1.49 -15.96
N ARG A 196 25.34 0.31 -15.75
CA ARG A 196 26.02 -0.43 -16.81
C ARG A 196 24.97 -1.25 -17.54
N LEU A 197 24.68 -0.85 -18.77
CA LEU A 197 23.83 -1.54 -19.75
C LEU A 197 24.72 -1.95 -20.94
N ARG A 198 24.44 -3.08 -21.58
CA ARG A 198 25.32 -3.71 -22.58
C ARG A 198 24.88 -3.48 -24.02
N ASN A 199 23.58 -3.35 -24.25
CA ASN A 199 22.99 -3.31 -25.58
C ASN A 199 21.67 -2.54 -25.56
N ALA A 200 21.18 -2.20 -26.75
CA ALA A 200 19.94 -1.44 -26.92
C ALA A 200 18.73 -2.11 -26.25
N ILE A 201 18.65 -3.45 -26.26
CA ILE A 201 17.56 -4.20 -25.63
C ILE A 201 17.50 -3.95 -24.12
N GLU A 202 18.65 -4.01 -23.43
CA GLU A 202 18.72 -3.69 -22.01
C GLU A 202 18.32 -2.23 -21.72
N HIS A 203 18.69 -1.29 -22.61
CA HIS A 203 18.27 0.10 -22.50
C HIS A 203 16.75 0.26 -22.61
N THR A 204 16.13 -0.34 -23.61
CA THR A 204 14.68 -0.26 -23.82
C THR A 204 13.91 -0.90 -22.66
N ILE A 205 14.26 -2.13 -22.27
CA ILE A 205 13.57 -2.83 -21.19
C ILE A 205 13.73 -2.11 -19.86
N TRP A 206 14.93 -1.59 -19.56
CA TRP A 206 15.14 -0.86 -18.31
C TRP A 206 14.43 0.50 -18.29
N GLY A 207 14.44 1.22 -19.41
CA GLY A 207 13.71 2.49 -19.54
C GLY A 207 12.23 2.32 -19.25
N ASP A 208 11.59 1.36 -19.92
CA ASP A 208 10.18 1.02 -19.69
C ASP A 208 9.92 0.56 -18.24
N PHE A 209 10.84 -0.23 -17.68
CA PHE A 209 10.77 -0.64 -16.28
C PHE A 209 10.84 0.55 -15.31
N MET A 210 11.72 1.53 -15.52
CA MET A 210 11.82 2.71 -14.67
C MET A 210 10.62 3.63 -14.80
N GLU A 211 10.09 3.82 -16.00
CA GLU A 211 8.85 4.57 -16.24
C GLU A 211 7.69 3.93 -15.47
N PHE A 212 7.59 2.60 -15.52
CA PHE A 212 6.61 1.86 -14.72
C PHE A 212 6.76 2.10 -13.20
N GLN A 213 8.00 2.17 -12.69
CA GLN A 213 8.26 2.44 -11.28
C GLN A 213 7.94 3.87 -10.84
N MET A 214 7.86 4.84 -11.76
CA MET A 214 7.53 6.22 -11.43
C MET A 214 6.18 6.34 -10.73
N GLY A 215 5.19 5.54 -11.16
CA GLY A 215 3.86 5.50 -10.56
C GLY A 215 3.68 4.52 -9.40
N GLN A 216 4.71 3.78 -8.97
CA GLN A 216 4.60 2.72 -7.96
C GLN A 216 5.38 3.01 -6.69
N MET A 217 6.62 3.46 -6.86
CA MET A 217 7.53 3.67 -5.73
C MET A 217 7.18 4.83 -4.80
N PRO A 218 6.45 5.89 -5.21
CA PRO A 218 6.03 6.93 -4.27
C PRO A 218 5.29 6.36 -3.04
N GLY A 219 4.45 5.34 -3.23
CA GLY A 219 3.69 4.70 -2.15
C GLY A 219 4.54 3.98 -1.10
N MET A 220 5.87 3.92 -1.30
CA MET A 220 6.83 3.30 -0.39
C MET A 220 7.58 4.29 0.51
N ASN A 221 7.48 5.60 0.26
CA ASN A 221 8.33 6.61 0.93
C ASN A 221 8.18 6.62 2.46
N GLU A 222 6.98 6.33 2.93
CA GLU A 222 6.64 6.48 4.34
C GLU A 222 6.78 5.14 5.12
N GLY A 223 7.33 4.08 4.48
CA GLY A 223 7.36 2.74 5.08
C GLY A 223 8.53 1.86 4.64
N THR A 224 8.52 0.64 5.18
CA THR A 224 9.48 -0.42 4.87
C THR A 224 8.83 -1.43 3.93
N ALA A 225 9.51 -1.72 2.82
CA ALA A 225 9.01 -2.66 1.83
C ALA A 225 9.36 -4.11 2.17
N TYR A 226 8.42 -4.99 1.85
CA TYR A 226 8.55 -6.44 1.97
C TYR A 226 8.04 -7.13 0.72
N LEU A 227 8.59 -8.32 0.44
CA LEU A 227 7.96 -9.26 -0.49
C LEU A 227 7.02 -10.16 0.27
N ALA A 228 5.74 -10.08 -0.10
CA ALA A 228 4.70 -10.99 0.31
C ALA A 228 4.46 -12.04 -0.79
N GLU A 229 4.18 -13.26 -0.38
CA GLU A 229 3.74 -14.35 -1.24
C GLU A 229 2.24 -14.53 -1.04
N LEU A 230 1.46 -14.28 -2.09
CA LEU A 230 0.05 -14.62 -2.17
C LEU A 230 -0.08 -16.06 -2.69
N ARG A 231 -0.84 -16.88 -1.98
CA ARG A 231 -1.16 -18.26 -2.35
C ARG A 231 -2.67 -18.47 -2.42
N ARG A 232 -3.13 -19.00 -3.56
CA ARG A 232 -4.51 -19.45 -3.77
C ARG A 232 -4.53 -20.74 -4.59
N GLY A 233 -4.81 -21.88 -3.96
CA GLY A 233 -4.71 -23.17 -4.64
C GLY A 233 -3.29 -23.36 -5.21
N SER A 234 -3.18 -23.54 -6.53
CA SER A 234 -1.91 -23.63 -7.25
C SER A 234 -1.31 -22.28 -7.67
N ILE A 235 -2.04 -21.17 -7.54
CA ILE A 235 -1.58 -19.84 -7.94
C ILE A 235 -0.70 -19.26 -6.84
N LEU A 236 0.52 -18.86 -7.21
CA LEU A 236 1.48 -18.21 -6.34
C LEU A 236 1.98 -16.93 -7.00
N VAL A 237 1.78 -15.79 -6.34
CA VAL A 237 2.19 -14.47 -6.82
C VAL A 237 3.00 -13.76 -5.75
N GLU A 238 4.18 -13.25 -6.09
CA GLU A 238 4.95 -12.40 -5.19
C GLU A 238 4.57 -10.92 -5.44
N VAL A 239 4.12 -10.25 -4.38
CA VAL A 239 3.69 -8.85 -4.43
C VAL A 239 4.49 -8.02 -3.43
N PRO A 240 4.94 -6.82 -3.80
CA PRO A 240 5.53 -5.90 -2.85
C PRO A 240 4.42 -5.30 -1.98
N ILE A 241 4.64 -5.31 -0.67
CA ILE A 241 3.79 -4.64 0.32
C ILE A 241 4.64 -3.64 1.09
N VAL A 242 3.99 -2.60 1.60
CA VAL A 242 4.63 -1.57 2.43
C VAL A 242 4.02 -1.65 3.82
N LEU A 243 4.88 -1.77 4.83
CA LEU A 243 4.50 -1.75 6.24
C LEU A 243 5.12 -0.53 6.93
N PRO A 244 4.54 -0.02 8.03
CA PRO A 244 5.20 1.00 8.83
C PRO A 244 6.57 0.54 9.33
N THR A 245 7.56 1.42 9.29
CA THR A 245 8.93 1.12 9.73
C THR A 245 9.03 0.69 11.19
N ALA A 246 8.13 1.17 12.05
CA ALA A 246 8.11 0.84 13.48
C ALA A 246 7.25 -0.39 13.83
N GLN A 247 6.57 -1.01 12.87
CA GLN A 247 5.64 -2.10 13.14
C GLN A 247 6.28 -3.47 12.92
N ALA A 248 6.22 -4.32 13.94
CA ALA A 248 6.58 -5.73 13.80
C ALA A 248 5.69 -6.39 12.74
N ILE A 249 6.30 -7.22 11.89
CA ILE A 249 5.56 -8.04 10.92
C ILE A 249 4.64 -8.96 11.72
N PRO A 250 3.33 -9.00 11.44
CA PRO A 250 2.45 -9.95 12.10
C PRO A 250 2.98 -11.38 11.91
N SER A 251 3.13 -12.11 13.02
CA SER A 251 3.54 -13.52 13.01
C SER A 251 2.40 -14.46 12.61
N THR A 252 1.18 -13.93 12.54
CA THR A 252 -0.04 -14.65 12.18
C THR A 252 -0.18 -14.82 10.68
N GLU A 253 -0.96 -15.83 10.28
CA GLU A 253 -1.34 -16.01 8.89
C GLU A 253 -2.11 -14.78 8.39
N LEU A 254 -1.69 -14.25 7.24
CA LEU A 254 -2.30 -13.06 6.65
C LEU A 254 -3.28 -13.45 5.55
N GLY A 255 -4.29 -12.62 5.36
CA GLY A 255 -5.27 -12.70 4.28
C GLY A 255 -5.06 -11.63 3.24
N ILE A 256 -5.59 -11.86 2.04
CA ILE A 256 -5.70 -10.85 1.00
C ILE A 256 -7.16 -10.69 0.58
N ILE A 257 -7.63 -9.44 0.56
CA ILE A 257 -8.99 -9.08 0.15
C ILE A 257 -8.92 -8.13 -1.05
N ASP A 258 -9.69 -8.42 -2.10
CA ASP A 258 -10.03 -7.47 -3.16
C ASP A 258 -11.30 -6.71 -2.77
N LEU A 259 -11.17 -5.38 -2.71
CA LEU A 259 -12.28 -4.44 -2.47
C LEU A 259 -12.63 -3.63 -3.73
N GLY A 260 -12.17 -4.07 -4.92
CA GLY A 260 -12.42 -3.38 -6.18
C GLY A 260 -11.52 -2.17 -6.42
N ALA A 261 -10.43 -2.03 -5.65
CA ALA A 261 -9.53 -0.90 -5.76
C ALA A 261 -8.68 -0.99 -7.04
N ARG A 262 -8.66 0.11 -7.79
CA ARG A 262 -7.89 0.23 -9.04
C ARG A 262 -7.11 1.53 -9.08
N THR A 263 -5.94 1.49 -9.71
CA THR A 263 -5.20 2.68 -10.13
C THR A 263 -5.81 3.28 -11.40
N ILE A 264 -5.37 4.48 -11.78
CA ILE A 264 -5.78 5.16 -13.03
C ILE A 264 -5.54 4.26 -14.26
N ASP A 265 -4.45 3.48 -14.26
CA ASP A 265 -4.11 2.52 -15.32
C ASP A 265 -4.70 1.12 -15.08
N LYS A 266 -5.79 1.02 -14.29
CA LYS A 266 -6.62 -0.17 -14.07
C LYS A 266 -5.91 -1.35 -13.38
N ARG A 267 -4.79 -1.12 -12.70
CA ARG A 267 -4.12 -2.17 -11.91
C ARG A 267 -4.81 -2.37 -10.58
N CYS A 268 -4.77 -3.59 -10.08
CA CYS A 268 -5.42 -3.98 -8.84
C CYS A 268 -4.59 -3.59 -7.62
N VAL A 269 -5.25 -3.06 -6.59
CA VAL A 269 -4.66 -2.86 -5.26
C VAL A 269 -5.44 -3.70 -4.27
N PHE A 270 -4.74 -4.53 -3.49
CA PHE A 270 -5.38 -5.43 -2.54
C PHE A 270 -5.07 -5.02 -1.10
N MET A 271 -6.01 -5.32 -0.20
CA MET A 271 -5.79 -5.16 1.24
C MET A 271 -5.20 -6.42 1.83
N ILE A 272 -4.19 -6.27 2.67
CA ILE A 272 -3.63 -7.34 3.49
C ILE A 272 -4.22 -7.22 4.90
N VAL A 273 -4.72 -8.33 5.43
CA VAL A 273 -5.39 -8.40 6.73
C VAL A 273 -4.83 -9.52 7.60
N ALA A 274 -5.01 -9.42 8.91
CA ALA A 274 -4.75 -10.49 9.88
C ALA A 274 -6.03 -10.84 10.64
N GLY A 275 -6.11 -12.07 11.18
CA GLY A 275 -7.26 -12.55 11.96
C GLY A 275 -8.25 -13.44 11.19
N ALA A 276 -7.91 -13.85 9.96
CA ALA A 276 -8.67 -14.83 9.19
C ALA A 276 -8.01 -16.21 9.22
N ASN A 277 -8.79 -17.28 8.99
CA ASN A 277 -8.26 -18.60 8.65
C ASN A 277 -7.87 -18.65 7.15
N ALA A 278 -7.31 -19.78 6.71
CA ALA A 278 -6.86 -19.97 5.32
C ALA A 278 -7.99 -19.83 4.28
N ASP A 279 -9.22 -20.17 4.68
CA ASP A 279 -10.42 -20.15 3.84
C ASP A 279 -11.11 -18.78 3.80
N GLY A 280 -10.58 -17.80 4.56
CA GLY A 280 -11.11 -16.45 4.65
C GLY A 280 -12.23 -16.28 5.66
N ASP A 281 -12.51 -17.29 6.48
CA ASP A 281 -13.43 -17.15 7.61
C ASP A 281 -12.72 -16.44 8.76
N MET A 282 -13.43 -15.54 9.41
CA MET A 282 -12.88 -14.71 10.48
C MET A 282 -12.68 -15.59 11.73
N ARG A 283 -11.46 -15.63 12.28
CA ARG A 283 -11.15 -16.33 13.55
C ARG A 283 -11.63 -15.55 14.78
N GLY A 284 -12.10 -14.31 14.59
CA GLY A 284 -12.70 -13.43 15.59
C GLY A 284 -13.80 -12.57 14.94
N SER A 285 -14.27 -11.53 15.63
CA SER A 285 -15.35 -10.67 15.11
C SER A 285 -14.90 -9.70 14.02
N VAL A 286 -13.62 -9.31 13.98
CA VAL A 286 -13.08 -8.32 13.05
C VAL A 286 -11.66 -8.62 12.60
N LEU A 287 -11.35 -8.23 11.37
CA LEU A 287 -10.03 -8.36 10.75
C LEU A 287 -9.16 -7.13 11.03
N HIS A 288 -7.88 -7.35 11.33
CA HIS A 288 -6.92 -6.25 11.45
C HIS A 288 -6.34 -5.91 10.09
N ARG A 289 -6.43 -4.65 9.68
CA ARG A 289 -5.79 -4.16 8.47
C ARG A 289 -4.29 -4.00 8.67
N VAL A 290 -3.49 -4.73 7.88
CA VAL A 290 -2.03 -4.79 8.00
C VAL A 290 -1.36 -3.88 6.98
N ALA A 291 -1.75 -3.97 5.71
CA ALA A 291 -1.12 -3.26 4.60
C ALA A 291 -2.05 -3.15 3.39
N VAL A 292 -1.54 -2.48 2.36
CA VAL A 292 -2.03 -2.61 0.99
C VAL A 292 -0.87 -3.02 0.09
N THR A 293 -1.18 -3.74 -1.00
CA THR A 293 -0.17 -4.07 -2.00
C THR A 293 0.20 -2.82 -2.81
N LEU A 294 1.41 -2.80 -3.39
CA LEU A 294 1.58 -1.93 -4.56
C LEU A 294 0.69 -2.46 -5.71
N PRO A 295 0.31 -1.60 -6.66
CA PRO A 295 -0.50 -2.01 -7.80
C PRO A 295 0.04 -3.24 -8.56
N VAL A 296 -0.82 -4.25 -8.72
CA VAL A 296 -0.55 -5.53 -9.41
C VAL A 296 -1.34 -5.56 -10.71
N THR A 297 -0.81 -6.17 -11.79
CA THR A 297 -1.53 -6.24 -13.07
C THR A 297 -2.88 -6.96 -12.94
N GLY A 298 -3.82 -6.51 -13.77
CA GLY A 298 -5.15 -7.08 -13.88
C GLY A 298 -5.21 -8.40 -14.65
N ASP A 299 -4.08 -9.08 -14.91
CA ASP A 299 -4.09 -10.36 -15.65
C ASP A 299 -4.91 -11.44 -14.92
N TYR A 300 -5.12 -11.25 -13.61
CA TYR A 300 -5.96 -12.08 -12.76
C TYR A 300 -7.38 -11.56 -12.60
N GLU A 301 -7.75 -10.43 -13.21
CA GLU A 301 -9.03 -9.75 -12.99
C GLU A 301 -10.22 -10.66 -13.35
N ASN A 302 -10.14 -11.38 -14.47
CA ASN A 302 -11.17 -12.34 -14.86
C ASN A 302 -11.31 -13.51 -13.85
N HIS A 303 -10.22 -13.92 -13.22
CA HIS A 303 -10.25 -14.96 -12.19
C HIS A 303 -10.80 -14.41 -10.87
N ILE A 304 -10.40 -13.20 -10.51
CA ILE A 304 -10.88 -12.49 -9.31
C ILE A 304 -12.37 -12.20 -9.43
N ALA A 305 -12.85 -11.77 -10.59
CA ALA A 305 -14.26 -11.44 -10.82
C ALA A 305 -15.21 -12.63 -10.57
N LYS A 306 -14.74 -13.85 -10.79
CA LYS A 306 -15.51 -15.10 -10.58
C LYS A 306 -15.61 -15.51 -9.11
N LEU A 307 -14.90 -14.84 -8.21
CA LEU A 307 -14.90 -15.16 -6.80
C LEU A 307 -16.16 -14.63 -6.12
N PRO A 308 -16.74 -15.39 -5.18
CA PRO A 308 -17.92 -14.95 -4.46
C PRO A 308 -17.58 -13.71 -3.62
N LEU A 309 -18.55 -12.79 -3.55
CA LEU A 309 -18.52 -11.72 -2.57
C LEU A 309 -18.81 -12.32 -1.19
N ARG A 310 -18.10 -11.80 -0.19
CA ARG A 310 -18.28 -12.12 1.22
C ARG A 310 -18.20 -10.83 2.00
N GLU A 311 -18.99 -10.77 3.07
CA GLU A 311 -18.94 -9.67 4.02
C GLU A 311 -17.69 -9.80 4.91
N PHE A 312 -16.97 -8.70 5.09
CA PHE A 312 -15.82 -8.61 5.98
C PHE A 312 -16.02 -7.45 6.96
N ALA A 313 -15.73 -7.72 8.23
CA ALA A 313 -15.63 -6.69 9.26
C ALA A 313 -14.14 -6.32 9.46
N ILE A 314 -13.77 -5.06 9.30
CA ILE A 314 -12.38 -4.59 9.26
C ILE A 314 -12.16 -3.48 10.28
N GLY A 315 -11.19 -3.70 11.17
CA GLY A 315 -10.69 -2.74 12.14
C GLY A 315 -11.69 -2.39 13.24
N GLY A 316 -11.74 -1.12 13.59
CA GLY A 316 -12.61 -0.60 14.63
C GLY A 316 -12.11 -0.79 16.05
N GLU A 317 -12.96 -0.38 17.00
CA GLU A 317 -12.63 -0.34 18.43
C GLU A 317 -12.47 -1.74 19.03
N VAL A 318 -13.10 -2.74 18.41
CA VAL A 318 -13.06 -4.16 18.82
C VAL A 318 -11.90 -4.94 18.19
N CYS A 319 -11.03 -4.29 17.41
CA CYS A 319 -9.87 -4.95 16.81
C CYS A 319 -8.85 -5.36 17.87
N GLU A 320 -8.82 -6.66 18.20
CA GLU A 320 -7.95 -7.22 19.25
C GLU A 320 -6.48 -6.87 19.05
N ILE A 321 -5.97 -6.90 17.81
CA ILE A 321 -4.57 -6.58 17.51
C ILE A 321 -4.26 -5.09 17.77
N CYS A 322 -5.20 -4.19 17.49
CA CYS A 322 -5.03 -2.76 17.82
C CYS A 322 -5.04 -2.53 19.33
N GLN A 323 -5.79 -3.33 20.09
CA GLN A 323 -5.88 -3.22 21.55
C GLN A 323 -4.69 -3.89 22.27
N GLN A 324 -4.15 -4.99 21.74
CA GLN A 324 -3.05 -5.75 22.33
C GLN A 324 -1.70 -5.03 22.31
N LYS A 325 -1.48 -4.07 21.40
CA LYS A 325 -0.25 -3.25 21.36
C LYS A 325 -0.04 -2.34 22.60
N ARG A 326 -0.84 -2.51 23.66
CA ARG A 326 -0.69 -1.86 24.97
C ARG A 326 0.21 -2.58 25.97
N VAL A 327 0.76 -3.76 25.69
CA VAL A 327 1.74 -4.36 26.61
C VAL A 327 3.12 -3.78 26.33
N ILE A 328 3.39 -2.62 26.94
CA ILE A 328 4.75 -2.07 27.15
C ILE A 328 5.32 -2.75 28.39
#